data_AF-A0A318MWI3-F1
#
_entry.id   AF-A0A318MWI3-F1
#
_cell.length_a   1.000
_cell.length_b   1.000
_cell.length_c   1.000
_cell.angle_alpha   90.00
_cell.angle_beta   90.00
_cell.angle_gamma   90.00
#
_symmetry.space_group_name_H-M   'P 1'
#
loop_
_entity.id
_entity.type
_entity.pdbx_description
1 polymer ?
#
loop_
_entity_poly.entity_id
_entity_poly.type
_entity_poly.pdbx_seq_one_letter_code
_entity_poly.pdbx_strand_id
1 'polypeptide(L)'
;MSIKRHHLLTHIALSVTNQALDFGLSQEVASQLGDNVANTISELFGGQNFTFPRDHIFKLNQRDLEIYAEFRGNNYNELSNKYNMTERGIRKVIDRIHKRQLNEK
;
A
#
# COMPACT_ATOMS: atom_id res chain seq x y z
N MET A 1 22.51 29.68 6.95
CA MET A 1 22.58 28.34 6.32
C MET A 1 21.19 27.74 6.42
N SER A 2 20.45 27.61 5.31
CA SER A 2 19.08 27.06 5.34
C SER A 2 19.17 25.56 5.58
N ILE A 3 18.73 25.10 6.76
CA ILE A 3 18.73 23.68 7.12
C ILE A 3 17.61 23.02 6.30
N LYS A 4 17.98 22.39 5.19
CA LYS A 4 17.03 21.76 4.29
C LYS A 4 16.82 20.31 4.74
N ARG A 5 15.61 20.01 5.24
CA ARG A 5 15.18 18.64 5.57
C ARG A 5 15.34 17.74 4.33
N HIS A 6 15.80 16.51 4.55
CA HIS A 6 15.98 15.53 3.47
C HIS A 6 14.66 15.29 2.73
N HIS A 7 14.72 15.14 1.40
CA HIS A 7 13.54 15.06 0.53
C HIS A 7 12.56 13.96 0.95
N LEU A 8 13.05 12.78 1.34
CA LEU A 8 12.21 11.69 1.85
C LEU A 8 11.38 12.12 3.07
N LEU A 9 12.02 12.74 4.07
CA LEU A 9 11.37 13.14 5.31
C LEU A 9 10.34 14.26 5.07
N THR A 10 10.63 15.15 4.11
CA THR A 10 9.66 16.16 3.66
C THR A 10 8.42 15.53 3.04
N HIS A 11 8.58 14.52 2.17
CA HIS A 11 7.45 13.83 1.56
C HIS A 11 6.64 13.02 2.56
N ILE A 12 7.29 12.38 3.53
CA ILE A 12 6.59 11.68 4.61
C ILE A 12 5.75 12.68 5.43
N ALA A 13 6.35 13.79 5.86
CA ALA A 13 5.64 14.81 6.63
C ALA A 13 4.40 15.32 5.87
N LEU A 14 4.56 15.71 4.61
CA LEU A 14 3.46 16.19 3.77
C LEU A 14 2.38 15.12 3.55
N SER A 15 2.77 13.87 3.30
CA SER A 15 1.82 12.78 3.10
C SER A 15 0.97 12.52 4.34
N VAL A 16 1.59 12.54 5.53
CA VAL A 16 0.89 12.38 6.81
C VAL A 16 -0.02 13.58 7.09
N THR A 17 0.46 14.81 6.85
CA THR A 17 -0.35 16.02 6.98
C THR A 17 -1.60 15.94 6.10
N ASN A 18 -1.45 15.57 4.83
CA ASN A 18 -2.60 15.47 3.92
C ASN A 18 -3.60 14.39 4.36
N GLN A 19 -3.12 13.21 4.74
CA GLN A 19 -3.99 12.15 5.26
C GLN A 19 -4.73 12.60 6.53
N ALA A 20 -4.04 13.28 7.43
CA ALA A 20 -4.65 13.82 8.65
C ALA A 20 -5.75 14.84 8.34
N LEU A 21 -5.54 15.70 7.36
CA LEU A 21 -6.57 16.63 6.86
C LEU A 21 -7.76 15.88 6.26
N ASP A 22 -7.53 14.81 5.49
CA ASP A 22 -8.59 13.97 4.93
C ASP A 22 -9.44 13.29 6.03
N PHE A 23 -8.85 13.03 7.20
CA PHE A 23 -9.55 12.55 8.40
C PHE A 23 -10.23 13.66 9.22
N GLY A 24 -10.18 14.92 8.78
CA GLY A 24 -10.86 16.05 9.42
C GLY A 24 -10.10 16.70 10.57
N LEU A 25 -8.79 16.45 10.71
CA LEU A 25 -7.95 17.17 11.68
C LEU A 25 -7.72 18.62 11.23
N SER A 26 -7.47 19.52 12.19
CA SER A 26 -7.13 20.91 11.85
C SER A 26 -5.76 21.00 11.18
N GLN A 27 -5.56 22.04 10.37
CA GLN A 27 -4.28 22.30 9.68
C GLN A 27 -3.07 22.30 10.62
N GLU A 28 -3.23 22.91 11.81
CA GLU A 28 -2.17 23.00 12.81
C GLU A 28 -1.80 21.61 13.35
N VAL A 29 -2.81 20.82 13.75
CA VAL A 29 -2.59 19.47 14.29
C VAL A 29 -2.05 18.54 13.21
N ALA A 30 -2.57 18.61 11.99
CA ALA A 30 -2.12 17.81 10.87
C ALA A 30 -0.66 18.10 10.52
N SER A 31 -0.26 19.37 10.46
CA SER A 31 1.12 19.78 10.20
C SER A 31 2.06 19.29 11.29
N GLN A 32 1.68 19.47 12.56
CA GLN A 32 2.48 19.02 13.69
C GLN A 32 2.63 17.49 13.69
N LEU A 33 1.58 16.75 13.34
CA LEU A 33 1.64 15.30 13.23
C LEU A 33 2.62 14.86 12.13
N GLY A 34 2.56 15.48 10.96
CA GLY A 34 3.49 15.18 9.86
C GLY A 34 4.94 15.43 10.24
N ASP A 35 5.21 16.57 10.90
CA ASP A 35 6.55 16.90 11.40
C ASP A 35 7.06 15.91 12.46
N ASN A 36 6.20 15.55 13.41
CA ASN A 36 6.54 14.59 14.46
C ASN A 36 6.88 13.23 13.88
N VAL A 37 6.08 12.71 12.94
CA VAL A 37 6.34 11.43 12.29
C VAL A 37 7.67 11.45 11.53
N ALA A 38 7.96 12.51 10.78
CA ALA A 38 9.22 12.65 10.08
C ALA A 38 10.43 12.70 11.03
N ASN A 39 10.31 13.40 12.15
CA ASN A 39 11.35 13.45 13.17
C ASN A 39 11.56 12.08 13.82
N THR A 40 10.48 11.39 14.22
CA THR A 40 10.55 10.04 14.80
C THR A 40 11.24 9.05 13.86
N ILE A 41 10.93 9.06 12.57
CA ILE A 41 11.59 8.20 11.58
C ILE A 41 13.09 8.53 11.48
N SER A 42 13.43 9.82 11.48
CA SER A 42 14.82 10.25 11.44
C SER A 42 15.61 9.82 12.68
N GLU A 43 14.99 9.84 13.87
CA GLU A 43 15.62 9.43 15.12
C GLU A 43 15.79 7.91 15.23
N LEU A 44 14.77 7.15 14.84
CA LEU A 44 14.78 5.69 14.93
C LEU A 44 15.69 5.03 13.88
N PHE A 45 15.70 5.60 12.67
CA PHE A 45 16.29 4.94 11.49
C PHE A 45 17.44 5.75 10.87
N GLY A 46 17.81 6.88 11.48
CA GLY A 46 18.93 7.70 11.03
C GLY A 46 20.23 6.90 10.92
N GLY A 47 20.94 7.06 9.80
CA GLY A 47 22.21 6.37 9.54
C GLY A 47 22.10 4.96 8.97
N GLN A 48 20.88 4.40 8.86
CA GLN A 48 20.64 3.11 8.23
C GLN A 48 20.35 3.27 6.72
N ASN A 49 20.77 2.30 5.91
CA ASN A 49 20.46 2.24 4.49
C ASN A 49 19.27 1.31 4.26
N PHE A 50 18.17 1.84 3.71
CA PHE A 50 16.99 1.05 3.36
C PHE A 50 16.74 1.04 1.85
N THR A 51 16.32 -0.11 1.35
CA THR A 51 15.73 -0.24 0.02
C THR A 51 14.23 -0.37 0.19
N PHE A 52 13.46 0.63 -0.26
CA PHE A 52 12.01 0.50 -0.31
C PHE A 52 11.63 -0.51 -1.39
N PRO A 53 10.98 -1.64 -1.06
CA PRO A 53 10.45 -2.53 -2.07
C PRO A 53 9.35 -1.78 -2.83
N ARG A 54 9.36 -1.87 -4.17
CA ARG A 54 8.24 -1.35 -4.96
C ARG A 54 7.05 -2.26 -4.71
N ASP A 55 6.09 -1.75 -3.95
CA ASP A 55 4.93 -2.48 -3.45
C ASP A 55 3.87 -2.76 -4.53
N HIS A 56 4.30 -3.05 -5.76
CA HIS A 56 3.43 -3.51 -6.84
C HIS A 56 2.68 -4.79 -6.45
N ILE A 57 3.31 -5.63 -5.63
CA ILE A 57 2.73 -6.89 -5.15
C ILE A 57 1.58 -6.62 -4.16
N PHE A 58 1.71 -5.64 -3.26
CA PHE A 58 0.67 -5.38 -2.25
C PHE A 58 -0.59 -4.74 -2.81
N LYS A 59 -0.48 -3.77 -3.72
CA LYS A 59 -1.67 -3.19 -4.39
C LYS A 59 -2.38 -4.19 -5.31
N LEU A 60 -1.66 -5.15 -5.89
CA LEU A 60 -2.27 -6.27 -6.60
C LEU A 60 -3.01 -7.21 -5.64
N ASN A 61 -2.53 -7.38 -4.40
CA ASN A 61 -3.14 -8.30 -3.44
C ASN A 61 -4.58 -7.93 -3.10
N GLN A 62 -4.96 -6.64 -3.00
CA GLN A 62 -6.35 -6.32 -2.61
C GLN A 62 -7.36 -6.76 -3.67
N ARG A 63 -7.13 -6.37 -4.94
CA ARG A 63 -7.98 -6.81 -6.05
C ARG A 63 -7.92 -8.32 -6.26
N ASP A 64 -6.74 -8.92 -6.13
CA ASP A 64 -6.57 -10.37 -6.27
C ASP A 64 -7.34 -11.11 -5.16
N LEU A 65 -7.31 -10.61 -3.91
CA LEU A 65 -8.06 -11.17 -2.77
C LEU A 65 -9.57 -11.07 -2.97
N GLU A 66 -10.06 -9.94 -3.51
CA GLU A 66 -11.47 -9.78 -3.88
C GLU A 66 -11.89 -10.79 -4.96
N ILE A 67 -11.08 -10.94 -6.02
CA ILE A 67 -11.32 -11.93 -7.09
C ILE A 67 -11.39 -13.35 -6.50
N TYR A 68 -10.48 -13.69 -5.58
CA TYR A 68 -10.46 -15.01 -4.94
C TYR A 68 -11.64 -15.22 -3.99
N ALA A 69 -12.04 -14.19 -3.23
CA ALA A 69 -13.20 -14.26 -2.34
C ALA A 69 -14.51 -14.47 -3.09
N GLU A 70 -14.62 -13.92 -4.31
CA GLU A 70 -15.80 -14.08 -5.18
C GLU A 70 -15.77 -15.35 -6.04
N PHE A 71 -14.67 -16.10 -6.02
CA PHE A 71 -14.51 -17.30 -6.83
C PHE A 71 -15.29 -18.49 -6.25
N ARG A 72 -16.15 -19.10 -7.08
CA ARG A 72 -17.05 -20.21 -6.71
C ARG A 72 -16.63 -21.57 -7.29
N GLY A 73 -15.47 -21.65 -7.95
CA GLY A 73 -14.95 -22.89 -8.56
C GLY A 73 -15.13 -22.96 -10.08
N ASN A 74 -16.15 -22.33 -10.66
CA ASN A 74 -16.44 -22.41 -12.09
C ASN A 74 -16.88 -21.07 -12.75
N ASN A 75 -16.92 -19.96 -12.01
CA ASN A 75 -17.42 -18.66 -12.47
C ASN A 75 -16.34 -17.78 -13.14
N TYR A 76 -15.39 -18.38 -13.87
CA TYR A 76 -14.28 -17.65 -14.49
C TYR A 76 -14.74 -16.57 -15.48
N ASN A 77 -15.76 -16.87 -16.29
CA ASN A 77 -16.34 -15.92 -17.24
C ASN A 77 -16.95 -14.69 -16.56
N GLU A 78 -17.65 -14.89 -15.45
CA GLU A 78 -18.29 -13.81 -14.69
C GLU A 78 -17.22 -12.87 -14.09
N LEU A 79 -16.17 -13.43 -13.50
CA LEU A 79 -15.06 -12.66 -12.95
C LEU A 79 -14.26 -11.95 -14.05
N SER A 80 -14.07 -12.58 -15.20
CA SER A 80 -13.41 -12.00 -16.37
C SER A 80 -14.10 -10.70 -16.80
N ASN A 81 -15.43 -10.74 -16.92
CA ASN A 81 -16.24 -9.58 -17.27
C ASN A 81 -16.26 -8.52 -16.16
N LYS A 82 -16.43 -8.92 -14.89
CA LYS A 82 -16.52 -7.99 -13.75
C LYS A 82 -15.23 -7.20 -13.53
N TYR A 83 -14.07 -7.85 -13.65
CA TYR A 83 -12.77 -7.24 -13.39
C TYR A 83 -12.06 -6.74 -14.65
N ASN A 84 -12.71 -6.84 -15.83
CA ASN A 84 -12.14 -6.51 -17.14
C ASN A 84 -10.76 -7.17 -17.36
N MET A 85 -10.68 -8.47 -17.05
CA MET A 85 -9.48 -9.28 -17.19
C MET A 85 -9.76 -10.46 -18.11
N THR A 86 -8.72 -11.07 -18.67
CA THR A 86 -8.89 -12.33 -19.42
C THR A 86 -9.13 -13.49 -18.46
N GLU A 87 -9.88 -14.52 -18.89
CA GLU A 87 -10.04 -15.77 -18.11
C GLU A 87 -8.69 -16.34 -17.64
N ARG A 88 -7.68 -16.31 -18.51
CA ARG A 88 -6.31 -16.76 -18.18
C ARG A 88 -5.70 -15.92 -17.06
N GLY A 89 -5.97 -14.61 -17.03
CA GLY A 89 -5.56 -13.71 -15.97
C GLY A 89 -6.21 -14.07 -14.63
N ILE A 90 -7.53 -14.29 -14.64
CA ILE A 90 -8.30 -14.70 -13.44
C ILE A 90 -7.78 -16.03 -12.89
N ARG A 91 -7.54 -17.03 -13.74
CA ARG A 91 -6.97 -18.33 -13.32
C ARG A 91 -5.62 -18.17 -12.60
N LYS A 92 -4.71 -17.35 -13.16
CA LYS A 92 -3.42 -17.06 -12.53
C LYS A 92 -3.54 -16.36 -11.18
N VAL A 93 -4.52 -15.46 -11.03
CA VAL A 93 -4.80 -14.77 -9.76
C VAL A 93 -5.23 -15.77 -8.69
N ILE A 94 -6.19 -16.64 -9.04
CA ILE A 94 -6.68 -17.68 -8.13
C ILE A 94 -5.55 -18.64 -7.73
N ASP A 95 -4.77 -19.14 -8.69
CA ASP A 95 -3.64 -20.05 -8.43
C ASP A 95 -2.60 -19.42 -7.50
N ARG A 96 -2.31 -18.13 -7.69
CA ARG A 96 -1.33 -17.39 -6.88
C ARG A 96 -1.77 -17.29 -5.43
N ILE A 97 -3.04 -16.94 -5.18
CA ILE A 97 -3.57 -16.82 -3.81
C ILE A 97 -3.69 -18.19 -3.16
N HIS A 98 -4.14 -19.20 -3.91
CA HIS A 98 -4.26 -20.56 -3.38
C HIS A 98 -2.90 -21.10 -2.92
N LYS A 99 -1.83 -20.92 -3.72
CA LYS A 99 -0.46 -21.28 -3.32
C LYS A 99 0.02 -20.53 -2.10
N ARG A 100 -0.35 -19.24 -1.97
CA ARG A 100 0.02 -18.44 -0.81
C ARG A 100 -0.65 -18.94 0.47
N GLN A 101 -1.95 -19.26 0.43
CA GLN A 101 -2.66 -19.82 1.59
C GLN A 101 -2.15 -21.20 2.01
N LEU A 102 -1.69 -22.02 1.05
CA LEU A 102 -1.07 -23.32 1.35
C LEU A 102 0.31 -23.19 2.01
N ASN A 103 1.11 -22.18 1.62
CA ASN A 103 2.44 -21.95 2.18
C ASN A 103 2.41 -21.22 3.54
N GLU A 104 1.29 -20.60 3.91
CA GLU A 104 1.08 -19.92 5.20
C GLU A 104 0.52 -20.88 6.29
N LYS A 105 0.31 -22.17 5.98
CA LYS A 105 -0.04 -23.24 6.94
C LYS A 105 1.17 -24.11 7.27
#